data_AF-A0A9P6WX54-F1
#
_entry.id   AF-A0A9P6WX54-F1
#
_cell.length_a   1.000
_cell.length_b   1.000
_cell.length_c   1.000
_cell.angle_alpha   90.00
_cell.angle_beta   90.00
_cell.angle_gamma   90.00
#
_symmetry.space_group_name_H-M   'P 1'
#
loop_
_entity.id
_entity.type
_entity.pdbx_description
1 polymer ?
#
loop_
_entity_poly.entity_id
_entity_poly.type
_entity_poly.pdbx_seq_one_letter_code
_entity_poly.pdbx_strand_id
1 'polypeptide(L)'
;MPVSPESRSLWYRLLHRKLYSQSLLSRFDNGLTSSQCKFCSANTEDLQHLFVRCPMKWRVWIDAFNFFSPHLTFTQDDVCSILWSFRQFTFVDNIDLWTLSCCVLSVIWRAHWRFTIDGFPFIDKQLVTRAMSQFATLTRGRLDLD
;
A
#
# COMPACT_ATOMS: atom_id res chain seq x y z
N MET A 1 -3.64 -13.97 -11.73
CA MET A 1 -4.07 -13.22 -10.52
C MET A 1 -4.79 -11.96 -10.94
N PRO A 2 -6.00 -11.69 -10.43
CA PRO A 2 -6.79 -10.53 -10.82
C PRO A 2 -6.24 -9.27 -10.15
N VAL A 3 -5.36 -8.54 -10.84
CA VAL A 3 -4.82 -7.26 -10.36
C VAL A 3 -4.95 -6.25 -11.48
N SER A 4 -5.36 -5.01 -11.15
CA SER A 4 -5.45 -3.97 -12.17
C SER A 4 -4.09 -3.70 -12.83
N PRO A 5 -4.02 -3.36 -14.12
CA PRO A 5 -2.76 -3.08 -14.80
C PRO A 5 -1.91 -2.01 -14.11
N GLU A 6 -2.55 -0.98 -13.54
CA GLU A 6 -1.87 0.09 -12.80
C GLU A 6 -1.27 -0.42 -11.50
N SER A 7 -2.00 -1.26 -10.76
CA SER A 7 -1.54 -1.85 -9.50
C SER A 7 -0.36 -2.79 -9.75
N ARG A 8 -0.41 -3.57 -10.84
CA ARG A 8 0.71 -4.41 -11.29
C ARG A 8 1.94 -3.59 -11.66
N SER A 9 1.76 -2.49 -12.38
CA SER A 9 2.85 -1.58 -12.76
C SER A 9 3.48 -0.91 -11.53
N LEU A 10 2.65 -0.43 -10.60
CA LEU A 10 3.10 0.14 -9.34
C LEU A 10 3.95 -0.86 -8.55
N TRP A 11 3.44 -2.08 -8.41
CA TRP A 11 4.12 -3.12 -7.65
C TRP A 11 5.41 -3.59 -8.34
N TYR A 12 5.43 -3.72 -9.67
CA TYR A 12 6.67 -3.98 -10.41
C TYR A 12 7.72 -2.90 -10.13
N ARG A 13 7.31 -1.63 -10.16
CA ARG A 13 8.20 -0.51 -9.83
C ARG A 13 8.66 -0.54 -8.37
N LEU A 14 7.82 -1.00 -7.44
CA LEU A 14 8.19 -1.20 -6.03
C LEU A 14 9.33 -2.21 -5.89
N LEU A 15 9.20 -3.39 -6.50
CA LEU A 15 10.23 -4.43 -6.46
C LEU A 15 11.56 -3.96 -7.03
N HIS A 16 11.52 -3.26 -8.16
CA HIS A 16 12.70 -2.71 -8.80
C HIS A 16 13.20 -1.39 -8.18
N ARG A 17 12.61 -0.94 -7.07
CA ARG A 17 12.95 0.33 -6.38
C ARG A 17 12.92 1.56 -7.31
N LYS A 18 12.01 1.56 -8.29
CA LYS A 18 11.78 2.65 -9.27
C LYS A 18 10.62 3.57 -8.86
N LEU A 19 10.36 3.67 -7.56
CA LEU A 19 9.37 4.55 -6.98
C LEU A 19 10.06 5.68 -6.22
N TYR A 20 9.42 6.85 -6.27
CA TYR A 20 9.85 8.00 -5.50
C TYR A 20 9.41 7.86 -4.04
N SER A 21 10.20 8.44 -3.15
CA SER A 21 9.94 8.62 -1.72
C SER A 21 10.49 10.00 -1.33
N GLN A 22 10.08 10.59 -0.20
CA GLN A 22 10.68 11.87 0.20
C GLN A 22 12.20 11.78 0.38
N SER A 23 12.72 10.65 0.89
CA SER A 23 14.18 10.44 0.96
C SER A 23 14.85 10.49 -0.40
N LEU A 24 14.27 9.88 -1.43
CA LEU A 24 14.84 9.93 -2.77
C LEU A 24 14.74 11.34 -3.38
N LEU A 25 13.60 12.03 -3.19
CA LEU A 25 13.39 13.38 -3.69
C LEU A 25 14.36 14.39 -3.06
N SER A 26 14.60 14.30 -1.74
CA SER A 26 15.53 15.18 -1.03
C SER A 26 16.96 15.17 -1.60
N ARG A 27 17.35 14.03 -2.21
CA ARG A 27 18.66 13.87 -2.85
C ARG A 27 18.75 14.53 -4.22
N PHE A 28 17.63 14.71 -4.91
CA PHE A 28 17.59 15.38 -6.22
C PHE A 28 17.52 16.90 -6.11
N ASP A 29 16.99 17.40 -5.00
CA ASP A 29 16.75 18.83 -4.78
C ASP A 29 17.81 19.48 -3.85
N ASN A 30 19.02 18.90 -3.81
CA ASN A 30 20.16 19.38 -3.01
C ASN A 30 19.82 19.71 -1.53
N GLY A 31 18.89 18.96 -0.92
CA GLY A 31 18.48 19.14 0.47
C GLY A 31 17.46 20.25 0.75
N LEU A 32 16.91 20.91 -0.28
CA LEU A 32 15.81 21.88 -0.12
C LEU A 32 14.52 21.21 0.36
N THR A 33 14.28 19.97 -0.05
CA THR A 33 13.16 19.14 0.43
C THR A 33 13.59 18.25 1.59
N SER A 34 12.78 18.23 2.65
CA SER A 34 13.00 17.33 3.80
C SER A 34 12.81 15.87 3.38
N SER A 35 13.71 14.99 3.86
CA SER A 35 13.60 13.54 3.69
C SER A 35 12.59 12.89 4.64
N GLN A 36 12.04 13.65 5.58
CA GLN A 36 11.08 13.17 6.57
C GLN A 36 9.72 12.91 5.94
N CYS A 37 9.02 11.92 6.50
CA CYS A 37 7.66 11.60 6.11
C CYS A 37 6.72 12.78 6.43
N LYS A 38 6.02 13.31 5.43
CA LYS A 38 5.05 14.41 5.62
C LYS A 38 3.82 14.03 6.46
N PHE A 39 3.65 12.75 6.78
CA PHE A 39 2.51 12.24 7.54
C PHE A 39 2.79 12.12 9.04
N CYS A 40 3.93 11.52 9.40
CA CYS A 40 4.27 11.33 10.82
C CYS A 40 5.34 12.32 11.33
N SER A 41 6.05 13.00 10.43
CA SER A 41 7.15 13.94 10.72
C SER A 41 8.27 13.38 11.62
N ALA A 42 8.31 12.06 11.84
CA ALA A 42 9.23 11.44 12.79
C ALA A 42 10.39 10.75 12.07
N ASN A 43 10.10 10.00 11.00
CA ASN A 43 11.08 9.14 10.35
C ASN A 43 11.37 9.60 8.93
N THR A 44 12.59 9.32 8.46
CA THR A 44 12.94 9.41 7.03
C THR A 44 12.04 8.49 6.22
N GLU A 45 11.45 9.01 5.16
CA GLU A 45 10.53 8.24 4.34
C GLU A 45 11.28 7.48 3.24
N ASP A 46 11.60 6.22 3.50
CA ASP A 46 11.97 5.25 2.47
C ASP A 46 10.74 4.53 1.91
N LEU A 47 10.92 3.55 1.01
CA LEU A 47 9.78 2.83 0.41
C LEU A 47 8.99 2.01 1.44
N GLN A 48 9.64 1.41 2.44
CA GLN A 48 8.91 0.66 3.46
C GLN A 48 8.09 1.62 4.33
N HIS A 49 8.62 2.79 4.67
CA HIS A 49 7.91 3.80 5.44
C HIS A 49 6.78 4.45 4.64
N LEU A 50 7.02 4.75 3.36
CA LEU A 50 6.01 5.31 2.46
C LEU A 50 4.76 4.42 2.38
N PHE A 51 4.95 3.10 2.35
CA PHE A 51 3.87 2.14 2.15
C PHE A 51 3.33 1.49 3.42
N VAL A 52 4.19 1.16 4.39
CA VAL A 52 3.84 0.27 5.50
C VAL A 52 4.21 0.85 6.87
N ARG A 53 5.48 1.26 7.08
CA ARG A 53 5.99 1.60 8.43
C ARG A 53 5.46 2.93 8.98
N CYS A 54 4.93 3.80 8.13
CA CYS A 54 4.28 5.03 8.60
C CYS A 54 2.99 4.69 9.37
N PRO A 55 2.81 5.12 10.63
CA PRO A 55 1.62 4.81 11.42
C PRO A 55 0.30 5.22 10.77
N MET A 56 0.29 6.35 10.04
CA MET A 56 -0.91 6.79 9.31
C MET A 56 -1.25 5.88 8.14
N LYS A 57 -0.25 5.31 7.46
CA LYS A 57 -0.45 4.38 6.34
C LYS A 57 -0.82 2.99 6.86
N TRP A 58 -0.22 2.61 7.98
CA TRP A 58 -0.50 1.35 8.66
C TRP A 58 -1.97 1.20 9.07
N ARG A 59 -2.65 2.28 9.45
CA ARG A 59 -4.10 2.27 9.74
C ARG A 59 -4.93 1.74 8.56
N VAL A 60 -4.56 2.09 7.33
CA VAL A 60 -5.27 1.61 6.14
C VAL A 60 -5.07 0.10 5.95
N TRP A 61 -3.87 -0.41 6.22
CA TRP A 61 -3.56 -1.83 6.14
C TRP A 61 -4.34 -2.64 7.16
N ILE A 62 -4.25 -2.26 8.44
CA ILE A 62 -4.90 -3.02 9.52
C ILE A 62 -6.41 -3.01 9.37
N ASP A 63 -7.01 -1.88 9.01
CA ASP A 63 -8.46 -1.81 8.79
C ASP A 63 -8.88 -2.70 7.61
N ALA A 64 -8.20 -2.60 6.46
CA ALA A 64 -8.51 -3.41 5.29
C ALA A 64 -8.35 -4.92 5.55
N PHE A 65 -7.28 -5.32 6.27
CA PHE A 65 -7.03 -6.71 6.59
C PHE A 65 -7.99 -7.24 7.66
N ASN A 66 -8.39 -6.43 8.63
CA ASN A 66 -9.45 -6.78 9.59
C ASN A 66 -10.80 -6.98 8.91
N PHE A 67 -11.13 -6.18 7.89
CA PHE A 67 -12.33 -6.39 7.07
C PHE A 67 -12.27 -7.70 6.26
N PHE A 68 -11.09 -8.05 5.77
CA PHE A 68 -10.89 -9.25 4.95
C PHE A 68 -10.83 -10.54 5.78
N SER A 69 -10.11 -10.52 6.90
CA SER A 69 -9.93 -11.65 7.80
C SER A 69 -9.85 -11.18 9.25
N PRO A 70 -10.98 -11.00 9.94
CA PRO A 70 -11.03 -10.45 11.30
C PRO A 70 -10.37 -11.36 12.36
N HIS A 71 -10.15 -12.63 12.04
CA HIS A 71 -9.53 -13.61 12.94
C HIS A 71 -8.00 -13.64 12.85
N LEU A 72 -7.42 -12.97 11.85
CA LEU A 72 -5.97 -12.92 11.64
C LEU A 72 -5.45 -11.52 11.97
N THR A 73 -4.37 -11.45 12.73
CA THR A 73 -3.65 -10.20 13.00
C THR A 73 -2.37 -10.19 12.18
N PHE A 74 -2.26 -9.24 11.27
CA PHE A 74 -1.05 -9.02 10.50
C PHE A 74 -0.21 -7.91 11.13
N THR A 75 1.09 -8.12 11.21
CA THR A 75 2.05 -7.09 11.62
C THR A 75 2.56 -6.31 10.41
N GLN A 76 3.24 -5.18 10.65
CA GLN A 76 3.93 -4.46 9.58
C GLN A 76 4.98 -5.33 8.88
N ASP A 77 5.66 -6.21 9.62
CA ASP A 77 6.65 -7.15 9.07
C ASP A 77 6.01 -8.21 8.18
N ASP A 78 4.81 -8.68 8.52
CA ASP A 78 4.06 -9.59 7.67
C ASP A 78 3.69 -8.91 6.34
N VAL A 79 3.20 -7.67 6.38
CA VAL A 79 2.87 -6.90 5.16
C VAL A 79 4.10 -6.62 4.31
N CYS A 80 5.23 -6.26 4.94
CA CYS A 80 6.51 -6.14 4.23
C CYS A 80 6.92 -7.48 3.60
N SER A 81 6.75 -8.60 4.30
CA SER A 81 7.09 -9.93 3.80
C SER A 81 6.19 -10.36 2.63
N ILE A 82 4.91 -9.99 2.67
CA ILE A 82 3.98 -10.16 1.53
C ILE A 82 4.55 -9.37 0.34
N LEU A 83 4.66 -8.05 0.47
CA LEU A 83 4.95 -7.14 -0.64
C LEU A 83 6.33 -7.34 -1.30
N TRP A 84 7.37 -7.62 -0.50
CA TRP A 84 8.76 -7.72 -0.98
C TRP A 84 9.28 -9.15 -1.11
N SER A 85 8.68 -10.12 -0.41
CA SER A 85 9.19 -11.51 -0.38
C SER A 85 8.15 -12.55 -0.80
N PHE A 86 6.93 -12.14 -1.19
CA PHE A 86 5.83 -13.03 -1.59
C PHE A 86 5.53 -14.12 -0.54
N ARG A 87 5.70 -13.79 0.74
CA ARG A 87 5.44 -14.75 1.82
C ARG A 87 3.99 -15.22 1.77
N GLN A 88 3.81 -16.53 1.82
CA GLN A 88 2.49 -17.16 1.91
C GLN A 88 2.09 -17.46 3.36
N PHE A 89 0.79 -17.50 3.60
CA PHE A 89 0.17 -17.75 4.90
C PHE A 89 -0.82 -18.91 4.79
N THR A 90 -0.83 -19.81 5.76
CA THR A 90 -1.56 -21.10 5.68
C THR A 90 -3.06 -20.99 5.96
N PHE A 91 -3.50 -19.94 6.66
CA PHE A 91 -4.88 -19.79 7.14
C PHE A 91 -5.70 -18.75 6.36
N VAL A 92 -5.28 -18.45 5.14
CA VAL A 92 -5.89 -17.42 4.30
C VAL A 92 -5.68 -17.74 2.83
N ASP A 93 -6.63 -17.34 1.99
CA ASP A 93 -6.43 -17.41 0.55
C ASP A 93 -5.33 -16.43 0.14
N ASN A 94 -4.19 -16.96 -0.30
CA ASN A 94 -3.02 -16.16 -0.65
C ASN A 94 -3.22 -15.34 -1.92
N ILE A 95 -4.11 -15.77 -2.82
CA ILE A 95 -4.43 -15.03 -4.04
C ILE A 95 -5.24 -13.79 -3.68
N ASP A 96 -6.22 -13.94 -2.80
CA ASP A 96 -7.06 -12.84 -2.33
C ASP A 96 -6.27 -11.89 -1.42
N LEU A 97 -5.45 -12.43 -0.50
CA LEU A 97 -4.56 -11.63 0.34
C LEU A 97 -3.61 -10.77 -0.52
N TRP A 98 -3.04 -11.36 -1.57
CA TRP A 98 -2.17 -10.64 -2.50
C TRP A 98 -2.94 -9.57 -3.29
N THR A 99 -4.13 -9.93 -3.78
CA THR A 99 -4.97 -9.02 -4.55
C THR A 99 -5.37 -7.81 -3.71
N LEU A 100 -5.81 -8.04 -2.47
CA LEU A 100 -6.10 -6.98 -1.51
C LEU A 100 -4.85 -6.13 -1.21
N SER A 101 -3.70 -6.76 -1.03
CA SER A 101 -2.43 -6.05 -0.79
C SER A 101 -2.09 -5.10 -1.95
N CYS A 102 -2.33 -5.53 -3.19
CA CYS A 102 -2.14 -4.68 -4.37
C CYS A 102 -3.14 -3.51 -4.39
N CYS A 103 -4.40 -3.72 -4.03
CA CYS A 103 -5.40 -2.66 -3.91
C CYS A 103 -5.01 -1.63 -2.85
N VAL A 104 -4.62 -2.08 -1.64
CA VAL A 104 -4.19 -1.20 -0.54
C VAL A 104 -2.94 -0.40 -0.93
N LEU A 105 -1.95 -1.05 -1.54
CA LEU A 105 -0.74 -0.39 -2.05
C LEU A 105 -1.09 0.74 -3.04
N SER A 106 -1.98 0.46 -3.99
CA SER A 106 -2.41 1.42 -5.01
C SER A 106 -3.15 2.63 -4.44
N VAL A 107 -4.06 2.44 -3.48
CA VAL A 107 -4.76 3.57 -2.87
C VAL A 107 -3.84 4.41 -1.99
N ILE A 108 -2.90 3.77 -1.27
CA ILE A 108 -1.90 4.46 -0.46
C ILE A 108 -0.98 5.31 -1.35
N TRP A 109 -0.48 4.74 -2.44
CA TRP A 109 0.37 5.44 -3.40
C TRP A 109 -0.31 6.70 -3.94
N ARG A 110 -1.53 6.55 -4.47
CA ARG A 110 -2.29 7.66 -5.05
C ARG A 110 -2.58 8.74 -4.00
N ALA A 111 -3.01 8.35 -2.80
CA ALA A 111 -3.33 9.29 -1.74
C ALA A 111 -2.08 9.99 -1.18
N HIS A 112 -0.95 9.30 -1.09
CA HIS A 112 0.33 9.89 -0.67
C HIS A 112 0.73 11.05 -1.60
N TRP A 113 0.71 10.83 -2.92
CA TRP A 113 1.14 11.86 -3.87
C TRP A 113 0.13 12.98 -4.02
N ARG A 114 -1.17 12.66 -3.96
CA ARG A 114 -2.21 13.70 -3.97
C ARG A 114 -2.12 14.63 -2.75
N PHE A 115 -1.77 14.10 -1.58
CA PHE A 115 -1.47 14.94 -0.41
C PHE A 115 -0.18 15.75 -0.61
N THR A 116 0.87 15.11 -1.11
CA THR A 116 2.20 15.73 -1.24
C THR A 116 2.25 16.85 -2.28
N ILE A 117 1.50 16.69 -3.38
CA ILE A 117 1.47 17.61 -4.53
C ILE A 117 0.30 18.59 -4.40
N ASP A 118 -0.91 18.08 -4.17
CA ASP A 118 -2.15 18.88 -4.23
C ASP A 118 -2.66 19.29 -2.83
N GLY A 119 -1.99 18.88 -1.75
CA GLY A 119 -2.43 19.16 -0.38
C GLY A 119 -3.73 18.44 0.03
N PHE A 120 -4.21 17.48 -0.77
CA PHE A 120 -5.49 16.82 -0.50
C PHE A 120 -5.40 15.90 0.72
N PRO A 121 -6.36 15.95 1.68
CA PRO A 121 -6.26 15.22 2.93
C PRO A 121 -6.23 13.69 2.76
N PHE A 122 -5.44 13.03 3.60
CA PHE A 122 -5.37 11.57 3.67
C PHE A 122 -6.38 11.04 4.67
N ILE A 123 -7.51 10.55 4.16
CA ILE A 123 -8.65 10.08 4.97
C ILE A 123 -8.69 8.56 4.93
N ASP A 124 -8.19 7.93 5.99
CA ASP A 124 -8.06 6.47 6.16
C ASP A 124 -9.33 5.70 5.78
N LYS A 125 -10.49 6.03 6.35
CA LYS A 125 -11.77 5.35 6.09
C LYS A 125 -12.13 5.32 4.60
N GLN A 126 -11.93 6.43 3.89
CA GLN A 126 -12.22 6.51 2.46
C GLN A 126 -11.26 5.64 1.64
N LEU A 127 -10.00 5.54 2.06
CA LEU A 127 -9.01 4.70 1.40
C LEU A 127 -9.31 3.22 1.60
N VAL A 128 -9.72 2.82 2.82
CA VAL A 128 -10.15 1.46 3.13
C VAL A 128 -11.36 1.09 2.27
N THR A 129 -12.41 1.93 2.24
CA THR A 129 -13.58 1.70 1.38
C THR A 129 -13.19 1.51 -0.08
N ARG A 130 -12.31 2.37 -0.61
CA ARG A 130 -11.83 2.27 -2.00
C ARG A 130 -11.05 0.98 -2.26
N ALA A 131 -10.15 0.59 -1.35
CA ALA A 131 -9.38 -0.65 -1.49
C ALA A 131 -10.31 -1.87 -1.49
N MET A 132 -11.29 -1.91 -0.58
CA MET A 132 -12.25 -3.01 -0.48
C MET A 132 -13.19 -3.07 -1.70
N SER A 133 -13.63 -1.92 -2.23
CA SER A 133 -14.41 -1.89 -3.48
C SER A 133 -13.60 -2.43 -4.66
N GLN A 134 -12.33 -2.00 -4.82
CA GLN A 134 -11.45 -2.52 -5.87
C GLN A 134 -11.23 -4.04 -5.74
N PHE A 135 -10.97 -4.50 -4.52
CA PHE A 135 -10.84 -5.92 -4.21
C PHE A 135 -12.10 -6.70 -4.60
N ALA A 136 -13.28 -6.26 -4.18
CA ALA A 136 -14.54 -6.92 -4.49
C ALA A 136 -14.83 -6.97 -6.01
N THR A 137 -14.47 -5.93 -6.77
CA THR A 137 -14.61 -5.95 -8.23
C THR A 137 -13.69 -6.98 -8.87
N LEU A 138 -12.43 -7.07 -8.41
CA LEU A 138 -11.44 -7.99 -8.95
C LEU A 138 -11.73 -9.46 -8.60
N THR A 139 -12.25 -9.74 -7.40
CA THR A 139 -12.61 -11.11 -7.00
C THR A 139 -13.87 -11.61 -7.70
N ARG A 140 -14.89 -10.76 -7.91
CA ARG A 140 -16.07 -11.12 -8.72
C ARG A 140 -15.70 -11.45 -10.15
N GLY A 141 -14.90 -10.60 -10.80
CA GLY A 141 -14.47 -10.84 -12.18
C GLY A 141 -13.62 -12.10 -12.35
N ARG A 142 -13.04 -12.65 -11.28
CA ARG A 142 -12.40 -13.97 -11.31
C ARG A 142 -13.42 -15.10 -11.28
N LEU A 143 -14.41 -15.03 -10.40
CA LEU A 143 -15.46 -16.05 -10.26
C LEU A 143 -16.31 -16.19 -11.54
N ASP A 144 -16.45 -15.12 -12.33
CA ASP A 144 -17.19 -15.15 -13.61
C ASP A 144 -16.40 -15.84 -14.75
N LEU A 145 -15.11 -16.16 -14.56
CA LEU A 145 -14.23 -16.78 -15.56
C LEU A 145 -13.94 -18.26 -15.29
N ASP A 146 -14.35 -18.78 -14.12
CA ASP A 146 -14.21 -20.18 -13.69
C ASP A 146 -15.52 -20.95 -13.95
#